data_AF-A0A8D8FT74-F1
#
_entry.id   AF-A0A8D8FT74-F1
#
_cell.length_a   1.000
_cell.length_b   1.000
_cell.length_c   1.000
_cell.angle_alpha   90.00
_cell.angle_beta   90.00
_cell.angle_gamma   90.00
#
_symmetry.space_group_name_H-M   'P 1'
#
loop_
_entity.id
_entity.type
_entity.pdbx_description
1 polymer ?
#
loop_
_entity_poly.entity_id
_entity_poly.type
_entity_poly.pdbx_seq_one_letter_code
_entity_poly.pdbx_strand_id
1 'polypeptide(L)'
;MASSFTLSLKPIASFCCVAAEQARFDNYRVHQVRIETEEQLQVLQYLEEHPDGYIFWDSPVQTNMELELVVPPHKYSDFEELTTKLNIKTRLRIKNFQEVID
;
A
#
# COMPACT_ATOMS: atom_id res chain seq x y z
N MET A 1 2.85 53.08 41.49
CA MET A 1 2.98 53.54 40.09
C MET A 1 3.25 52.31 39.24
N ALA A 2 2.31 52.05 38.32
CA ALA A 2 2.35 51.14 37.18
C ALA A 2 3.06 49.78 37.30
N SER A 3 2.21 48.78 37.49
CA SER A 3 2.38 47.37 37.23
C SER A 3 2.82 47.05 35.79
N SER A 4 3.49 45.90 35.65
CA SER A 4 3.36 44.94 34.53
C SER A 4 4.13 45.22 33.23
N PHE A 5 5.33 44.65 33.11
CA PHE A 5 5.92 44.28 31.83
C PHE A 5 5.39 42.89 31.41
N THR A 6 4.39 42.87 30.54
CA THR A 6 3.90 41.63 29.91
C THR A 6 4.85 41.21 28.79
N LEU A 7 5.75 40.27 29.08
CA LEU A 7 6.54 39.58 28.07
C LEU A 7 5.66 38.48 27.44
N SER A 8 5.00 38.79 26.33
CA SER A 8 4.22 37.81 25.55
C SER A 8 5.18 36.93 24.75
N LEU A 9 5.75 35.92 25.40
CA LEU A 9 6.49 34.85 24.74
C LEU A 9 5.47 33.88 24.13
N LYS A 10 5.11 34.06 22.86
CA LYS A 10 4.30 33.08 22.12
C LYS A 10 5.12 31.80 21.95
N PRO A 11 4.71 30.65 22.52
CA PRO A 11 5.37 29.39 22.21
C PRO A 11 5.03 29.07 20.75
N ILE A 12 6.07 29.04 19.90
CA ILE A 12 5.99 28.42 18.58
C ILE A 12 5.92 26.92 18.87
N ALA A 13 4.70 26.44 19.14
CA ALA A 13 4.40 25.03 19.16
C ALA A 13 4.58 24.53 17.73
N SER A 14 5.82 24.18 17.38
CA SER A 14 6.10 23.29 16.26
C SER A 14 5.48 21.96 16.65
N PHE A 15 4.20 21.83 16.31
CA PHE A 15 3.48 20.58 16.33
C PHE A 15 4.08 19.73 15.21
N CYS A 16 5.25 19.15 15.49
CA CYS A 16 5.76 18.05 14.71
C CYS A 16 4.82 16.89 15.03
N CYS A 17 3.73 16.77 14.26
CA CYS A 17 2.97 15.54 14.19
C CYS A 17 3.92 14.49 13.64
N VAL A 18 4.74 13.89 14.49
CA VAL A 18 5.11 12.51 14.29
C VAL A 18 3.82 11.75 14.52
N ALA A 19 3.00 11.64 13.46
CA ALA A 19 1.97 10.64 13.40
C ALA A 19 2.71 9.31 13.47
N ALA A 20 2.92 8.82 14.69
CA ALA A 20 3.19 7.42 14.91
C ALA A 20 2.03 6.70 14.24
N GLU A 21 2.31 6.13 13.07
CA GLU A 21 1.37 5.36 12.27
C GLU A 21 0.75 4.30 13.17
N GLN A 22 -0.42 4.61 13.72
CA GLN A 22 -1.45 3.59 13.85
C GLN A 22 -1.49 2.95 12.47
N ALA A 23 -1.19 1.65 12.38
CA ALA A 23 -1.13 0.90 11.14
C ALA A 23 -2.51 0.96 10.45
N ARG A 24 -2.76 2.07 9.77
CA ARG A 24 -3.95 2.33 9.00
C ARG A 24 -3.64 1.75 7.64
N PHE A 25 -4.39 0.72 7.26
CA PHE A 25 -4.38 0.22 5.90
C PHE A 25 -5.17 1.16 4.98
N ASP A 26 -4.99 2.47 5.18
CA ASP A 26 -5.71 3.53 4.52
C ASP A 26 -5.32 3.50 3.05
N ASN A 27 -6.33 3.37 2.18
CA ASN A 27 -6.13 3.26 0.74
C ASN A 27 -5.24 2.09 0.35
N TYR A 28 -5.30 0.95 1.05
CA TYR A 28 -4.78 -0.31 0.50
C TYR A 28 -5.83 -0.91 -0.42
N ARG A 29 -5.40 -1.45 -1.57
CA ARG A 29 -6.29 -2.11 -2.53
C ARG A 29 -5.98 -3.58 -2.58
N VAL A 30 -7.03 -4.39 -2.63
CA VAL A 30 -6.89 -5.81 -2.94
C VAL A 30 -7.21 -6.01 -4.40
N HIS A 31 -6.24 -6.53 -5.14
CA HIS A 31 -6.35 -6.90 -6.53
C HIS A 31 -6.32 -8.41 -6.65
N GLN A 32 -7.28 -8.97 -7.36
CA GLN A 32 -7.22 -10.34 -7.83
C GLN A 32 -6.38 -10.36 -9.12
N VAL A 33 -5.37 -11.23 -9.16
CA VAL A 33 -4.40 -11.34 -10.24
C VAL A 33 -4.50 -12.72 -10.86
N ARG A 34 -4.56 -12.82 -12.19
CA ARG A 34 -4.55 -14.10 -12.91
C ARG A 34 -3.19 -14.33 -13.55
N ILE A 35 -2.60 -15.49 -13.26
CA ILE A 35 -1.32 -15.92 -13.84
C ILE A 35 -1.62 -16.75 -15.08
N GLU A 36 -1.24 -16.28 -16.26
CA GLU A 36 -1.49 -16.97 -17.53
C GLU A 36 -0.21 -17.49 -18.17
N THR A 37 0.94 -16.87 -17.90
CA THR A 37 2.24 -17.26 -18.48
C THR A 37 3.28 -17.53 -17.41
N GLU A 38 4.31 -18.31 -17.77
CA GLU A 38 5.43 -18.62 -16.88
C GLU A 38 6.22 -17.35 -16.49
N GLU A 39 6.36 -16.39 -17.41
CA GLU A 39 7.02 -15.11 -17.13
C GLU A 39 6.28 -14.32 -16.04
N GLN A 40 4.94 -14.32 -16.07
CA GLN A 40 4.12 -13.69 -15.03
C GLN A 40 4.29 -14.40 -13.70
N LEU A 41 4.33 -15.74 -13.72
CA LEU A 41 4.56 -16.56 -12.53
C LEU A 41 5.90 -16.22 -11.87
N GLN A 42 6.98 -16.19 -12.65
CA GLN A 42 8.33 -15.89 -12.16
C GLN A 42 8.44 -14.48 -11.57
N VAL A 43 7.82 -13.48 -12.21
CA VAL A 43 7.82 -12.10 -11.69
C VAL A 43 7.03 -11.99 -10.40
N LEU A 44 5.89 -12.66 -10.29
CA LEU A 44 5.08 -12.66 -9.07
C LEU A 44 5.79 -13.39 -7.93
N GLN A 45 6.46 -14.51 -8.20
CA GLN A 45 7.32 -15.21 -7.22
C GLN A 45 8.46 -14.31 -6.74
N TYR A 46 9.14 -13.63 -7.66
CA TYR A 46 10.19 -12.68 -7.29
C TYR A 46 9.66 -11.53 -6.39
N LEU A 47 8.45 -11.04 -6.69
CA LEU A 47 7.78 -10.01 -5.90
C LEU A 47 7.35 -10.52 -4.51
N GLU A 48 6.99 -11.81 -4.40
CA GLU A 48 6.72 -12.47 -3.12
C GLU A 48 8.00 -12.63 -2.28
N GLU A 49 9.13 -12.95 -2.91
CA GLU A 49 10.44 -13.06 -2.22
C GLU A 49 10.99 -11.69 -1.77
N HIS A 50 10.63 -10.62 -2.48
CA HIS A 50 11.03 -9.24 -2.17
C HIS A 50 9.79 -8.36 -1.99
N PRO A 51 8.96 -8.63 -0.95
CA PRO A 51 7.70 -7.93 -0.77
C PRO A 51 7.97 -6.53 -0.24
N ASP A 52 8.10 -5.57 -1.16
CA ASP A 52 8.29 -4.15 -0.84
C ASP A 52 6.95 -3.50 -0.44
N GLY A 53 6.32 -4.06 0.60
CA GLY A 53 4.98 -3.68 1.08
C GLY A 53 3.81 -4.38 0.40
N TYR A 54 4.06 -5.20 -0.63
CA TYR A 54 3.06 -6.08 -1.22
C TYR A 54 2.72 -7.24 -0.27
N ILE A 55 1.44 -7.59 -0.17
CA ILE A 55 0.99 -8.72 0.66
C ILE A 55 0.24 -9.71 -0.23
N PHE A 56 0.83 -10.87 -0.44
CA PHE A 56 0.20 -11.98 -1.14
C PHE A 56 -0.63 -12.79 -0.14
N TRP A 57 -1.92 -12.97 -0.42
CA TRP A 57 -2.78 -13.85 0.40
C TRP A 57 -2.61 -15.32 0.03
N ASP A 58 -2.29 -15.59 -1.23
CA ASP A 58 -1.94 -16.90 -1.75
C ASP A 58 -0.62 -16.80 -2.53
N SER A 59 0.24 -17.80 -2.35
CA SER A 59 1.53 -17.86 -3.08
C SER A 59 1.31 -18.21 -4.56
N PRO A 60 1.98 -17.52 -5.50
CA PRO A 60 2.02 -17.87 -6.91
C PRO A 60 2.76 -19.20 -7.14
N VAL A 61 2.05 -20.33 -7.14
CA VAL A 61 2.63 -21.67 -7.30
C VAL A 61 2.63 -22.21 -8.73
N GLN A 62 1.69 -21.80 -9.57
CA GLN A 62 1.57 -22.33 -10.94
C GLN A 62 0.85 -21.35 -11.88
N THR A 63 0.95 -21.61 -13.18
CA THR A 63 0.15 -20.90 -14.19
C THR A 63 -1.32 -21.36 -14.17
N ASN A 64 -2.19 -20.56 -14.78
CA ASN A 64 -3.64 -20.73 -14.82
C ASN A 64 -4.31 -20.74 -13.43
N MET A 65 -3.73 -19.99 -12.49
CA MET A 65 -4.32 -19.73 -11.17
C MET A 65 -4.66 -18.25 -10.99
N GLU A 66 -5.49 -17.97 -9.98
CA GLU A 66 -5.82 -16.62 -9.55
C GLU A 66 -5.46 -16.48 -8.08
N LEU A 67 -4.88 -15.34 -7.70
CA LEU A 67 -4.49 -15.02 -6.34
C LEU A 67 -4.94 -13.62 -5.95
N GLU A 68 -5.00 -13.36 -4.65
CA GLU A 68 -5.29 -12.03 -4.10
C GLU A 68 -4.00 -11.36 -3.61
N LEU A 69 -3.80 -10.13 -4.08
CA LEU A 69 -2.65 -9.31 -3.78
C LEU A 69 -3.11 -7.98 -3.18
N VAL A 70 -2.64 -7.67 -1.98
CA VAL A 70 -2.79 -6.36 -1.38
C VAL A 70 -1.67 -5.47 -1.88
N VAL A 71 -2.05 -4.34 -2.46
CA VAL A 71 -1.15 -3.34 -3.01
C VAL A 71 -1.23 -2.08 -2.14
N PRO A 72 -0.10 -1.61 -1.58
CA PRO A 72 -0.09 -0.38 -0.81
C PRO A 72 -0.16 0.85 -1.74
N PRO A 73 -0.64 2.00 -1.25
CA PRO A 73 -0.91 3.16 -2.10
C PRO A 73 0.32 3.75 -2.79
N HIS A 74 1.50 3.65 -2.17
CA HIS A 74 2.75 4.11 -2.75
C HIS A 74 3.30 3.18 -3.85
N LYS A 75 2.67 2.02 -4.08
CA LYS A 75 3.05 1.03 -5.11
C LYS A 75 2.05 0.92 -6.27
N TYR A 76 1.02 1.76 -6.31
CA TYR A 76 0.02 1.68 -7.37
C TYR A 76 0.59 1.91 -8.76
N SER A 77 1.48 2.88 -8.90
CA SER A 77 2.13 3.16 -10.18
C SER A 77 3.03 2.01 -10.61
N ASP A 78 3.89 1.50 -9.72
CA ASP A 78 4.75 0.33 -10.00
C ASP A 78 3.92 -0.91 -10.36
N PHE A 79 2.82 -1.16 -9.63
CA PHE A 79 1.94 -2.29 -9.88
C PHE A 79 1.20 -2.16 -11.22
N GLU A 80 0.69 -0.97 -11.55
CA GLU A 80 0.03 -0.70 -12.83
C GLU A 80 1.01 -0.84 -14.00
N GLU A 81 2.24 -0.35 -13.85
CA GLU A 81 3.29 -0.50 -14.86
C GLU A 81 3.66 -1.98 -15.06
N LEU A 82 3.91 -2.72 -13.98
CA LEU A 82 4.26 -4.14 -14.00
C LEU A 82 3.17 -4.97 -14.68
N THR A 83 1.92 -4.75 -14.28
CA THR A 83 0.77 -5.51 -14.81
C THR A 83 0.52 -5.17 -16.27
N THR A 84 0.65 -3.91 -16.67
CA THR A 84 0.53 -3.47 -18.06
C THR A 84 1.63 -4.04 -18.94
N LYS A 85 2.89 -3.97 -18.48
CA LYS A 85 4.08 -4.44 -19.22
C LYS A 85 4.02 -5.95 -19.49
N LEU A 86 3.56 -6.73 -18.52
CA LEU A 86 3.46 -8.18 -18.59
C LEU A 86 2.08 -8.69 -19.07
N ASN A 87 1.17 -7.76 -19.41
CA ASN A 87 -0.21 -8.06 -19.77
C ASN A 87 -0.92 -8.96 -18.73
N ILE A 88 -0.65 -8.73 -17.45
CA ILE A 88 -1.26 -9.47 -16.35
C ILE A 88 -2.69 -8.98 -16.17
N LYS A 89 -3.65 -9.91 -16.23
CA LYS A 89 -5.05 -9.59 -15.96
C LYS A 89 -5.25 -9.39 -14.47
N THR A 90 -5.66 -8.18 -14.09
CA THR A 90 -6.01 -7.85 -12.71
C THR A 90 -7.43 -7.36 -12.60
N ARG A 91 -8.04 -7.60 -11.43
CA ARG A 91 -9.37 -7.13 -11.08
C ARG A 91 -9.32 -6.52 -9.69
N LEU A 92 -9.73 -5.25 -9.56
CA LEU A 92 -9.88 -4.63 -8.24
C LEU A 92 -11.02 -5.32 -7.47
N ARG A 93 -10.72 -5.87 -6.30
CA ARG A 93 -11.70 -6.50 -5.40
C ARG A 93 -12.12 -5.55 -4.28
N ILE A 94 -11.15 -4.91 -3.65
CA ILE A 94 -11.37 -3.99 -2.54
C ILE A 94 -10.63 -2.69 -2.86
N LYS A 95 -11.34 -1.57 -2.93
CA LYS A 95 -10.76 -0.26 -3.25
C LYS A 95 -10.07 0.39 -2.04
N ASN A 96 -10.58 0.12 -0.85
CA ASN A 96 -10.05 0.62 0.41
C ASN A 96 -10.20 -0.46 1.47
N PHE A 97 -9.09 -1.07 1.87
CA PHE A 97 -9.09 -2.14 2.86
C PHE A 97 -9.55 -1.64 4.25
N GLN A 98 -9.36 -0.36 4.55
CA GLN A 98 -9.83 0.24 5.81
C GLN A 98 -11.36 0.20 5.94
N GLU A 99 -12.12 0.29 4.83
CA GLU A 99 -13.59 0.18 4.83
C GLU A 99 -14.08 -1.26 5.08
N VAL A 100 -13.21 -2.26 5.00
CA VAL A 100 -13.56 -3.67 5.26
C VAL A 100 -13.35 -4.05 6.71
N ILE A 101 -12.44 -3.36 7.42
CA ILE A 101 -12.15 -3.62 8.84
C ILE A 101 -13.12 -2.86 9.77
N ASP A 102 -13.66 -1.72 9.32
CA ASP A 102 -14.56 -0.86 10.10
C ASP A 102 -15.94 -1.48 10.36
#